data_AF-A0A535L6Z4-F1
#
_entry.id   AF-A0A535L6Z4-F1
#
_cell.length_a   1.000
_cell.length_b   1.000
_cell.length_c   1.000
_cell.angle_alpha   90.00
_cell.angle_beta   90.00
_cell.angle_gamma   90.00
#
_symmetry.space_group_name_H-M   'P 1'
#
loop_
_entity.id
_entity.type
_entity.pdbx_description
1 polymer ?
#
loop_
_entity_poly.entity_id
_entity_poly.type
_entity_poly.pdbx_seq_one_letter_code
_entity_poly.pdbx_strand_id
1 'polypeptide(L)'
;MKTEYGLGSSEEISVMADYRAYAVACIEALYGWYNTENGLWDSMGWWNAANAIEALIDHALVTGTDFSASVITNTFERNVKSKFFSNYYDDEGWWALAWIKAYDWTKDKRYLASAETIFEDLCKGWDDVCGGGLWWKKDRTYKAAIQNELFLTVAARLFERVADATYLEWTYKEWDWFQK
;
A
#
# COMPACT_ATOMS: atom_id res chain seq x y z
N MET A 1 16.99 39.74 17.21
CA MET A 1 15.74 39.22 17.81
C MET A 1 15.28 38.09 16.90
N LYS A 2 15.36 36.83 17.37
CA LYS A 2 14.93 35.66 16.60
C LYS A 2 13.39 35.63 16.56
N THR A 3 12.81 35.47 15.38
CA THR A 3 11.38 35.16 15.21
C THR A 3 11.22 33.65 15.01
N GLU A 4 10.20 33.11 15.66
CA GLU A 4 10.04 31.71 16.09
C GLU A 4 9.44 30.75 15.04
N TYR A 5 9.51 31.08 13.76
CA TYR A 5 9.09 30.17 12.68
C TYR A 5 10.21 30.10 11.64
N GLY A 6 10.95 28.99 11.66
CA GLY A 6 12.06 28.72 10.74
C GLY A 6 11.57 28.58 9.30
N LEU A 7 11.43 29.70 8.62
CA LEU A 7 11.40 29.73 7.16
C LEU A 7 12.86 29.61 6.68
N GLY A 8 13.13 28.55 5.91
CA GLY A 8 14.43 28.27 5.31
C GLY A 8 14.93 29.40 4.43
N SER A 9 16.20 29.32 4.05
CA SER A 9 16.84 30.28 3.15
C SER A 9 16.07 30.46 1.83
N SER A 10 16.25 31.58 1.12
CA SER A 10 15.59 31.81 -0.17
C SER A 10 15.88 30.72 -1.21
N GLU A 11 17.03 30.07 -1.09
CA GLU A 11 17.44 28.93 -1.93
C GLU A 11 16.66 27.66 -1.54
N GLU A 12 16.49 27.37 -0.24
CA GLU A 12 15.61 26.29 0.24
C GLU A 12 14.14 26.49 -0.15
N ILE A 13 13.64 27.73 -0.07
CA ILE A 13 12.27 28.07 -0.51
C ILE A 13 12.11 27.88 -2.02
N SER A 14 13.11 28.25 -2.83
CA SER A 14 13.11 28.06 -4.28
C SER A 14 13.17 26.58 -4.68
N VAL A 15 13.96 25.77 -3.97
CA VAL A 15 14.10 24.33 -4.24
C VAL A 15 12.85 23.55 -3.77
N MET A 16 12.24 23.92 -2.63
CA MET A 16 10.96 23.35 -2.19
C MET A 16 9.81 23.65 -3.14
N ALA A 17 9.80 24.85 -3.76
CA ALA A 17 8.81 25.19 -4.78
C ALA A 17 8.92 24.26 -6.00
N ASP A 18 10.13 23.82 -6.35
CA ASP A 18 10.39 22.93 -7.48
C ASP A 18 9.91 21.50 -7.22
N TYR A 19 10.25 20.92 -6.05
CA TYR A 19 9.80 19.57 -5.70
C TYR A 19 8.27 19.44 -5.59
N ARG A 20 7.58 20.46 -5.05
CA ARG A 20 6.12 20.45 -5.01
C ARG A 20 5.53 20.53 -6.41
N ALA A 21 6.08 21.35 -7.29
CA ALA A 21 5.62 21.45 -8.68
C ALA A 21 5.82 20.13 -9.44
N TYR A 22 6.97 19.46 -9.27
CA TYR A 22 7.21 18.13 -9.86
C TYR A 22 6.24 17.08 -9.32
N ALA A 23 5.98 17.05 -8.02
CA ALA A 23 5.04 16.11 -7.42
C ALA A 23 3.62 16.29 -8.00
N VAL A 24 3.16 17.54 -8.14
CA VAL A 24 1.86 17.85 -8.78
C VAL A 24 1.85 17.37 -10.23
N ALA A 25 2.87 17.70 -11.03
CA ALA A 25 2.94 17.29 -12.43
C ALA A 25 2.97 15.75 -12.60
N CYS A 26 3.67 15.03 -11.72
CA CYS A 26 3.68 13.57 -11.71
C CYS A 26 2.29 12.99 -11.44
N ILE A 27 1.55 13.56 -10.49
CA ILE A 27 0.20 13.09 -10.16
C ILE A 27 -0.82 13.46 -11.24
N GLU A 28 -0.70 14.63 -11.88
CA GLU A 28 -1.51 14.99 -13.05
C GLU A 28 -1.28 14.02 -14.22
N ALA A 29 -0.02 13.67 -14.49
CA ALA A 29 0.30 12.65 -15.49
C ALA A 29 -0.29 11.28 -15.12
N LEU A 30 -0.13 10.86 -13.86
CA LEU A 30 -0.71 9.61 -13.34
C LEU A 30 -2.23 9.59 -13.51
N TYR A 31 -2.91 10.70 -13.21
CA TYR A 31 -4.36 10.82 -13.37
C TYR A 31 -4.78 10.71 -14.85
N GLY A 32 -3.95 11.16 -15.79
CA GLY A 32 -4.21 11.04 -17.23
C GLY A 32 -4.36 9.61 -17.75
N TRP A 33 -3.84 8.60 -17.03
CA TRP A 33 -4.04 7.19 -17.34
C TRP A 33 -5.15 6.53 -16.52
N TYR A 34 -5.79 7.25 -15.60
CA TYR A 34 -6.84 6.67 -14.76
C TYR A 34 -8.13 6.46 -15.53
N ASN A 35 -8.60 5.22 -15.52
CA ASN A 35 -9.85 4.80 -16.15
C ASN A 35 -10.94 4.69 -15.09
N THR A 36 -11.89 5.62 -15.12
CA THR A 36 -12.97 5.70 -14.13
C THR A 36 -13.96 4.54 -14.22
N GLU A 37 -14.06 3.85 -15.37
CA GLU A 37 -15.01 2.76 -15.57
C GLU A 37 -14.61 1.51 -14.79
N ASN A 38 -13.31 1.17 -14.80
CA ASN A 38 -12.76 0.02 -14.10
C ASN A 38 -12.06 0.37 -12.78
N GLY A 39 -11.80 1.67 -12.53
CA GLY A 39 -11.15 2.16 -11.32
C GLY A 39 -9.65 1.83 -11.26
N LEU A 40 -8.99 1.67 -12.39
CA LEU A 40 -7.56 1.34 -12.51
C LEU A 40 -6.87 2.27 -13.51
N TRP A 41 -5.57 2.09 -13.70
CA TRP A 41 -4.80 2.83 -14.71
C TRP A 41 -4.64 1.99 -15.98
N ASP A 42 -4.94 2.59 -17.13
CA ASP A 42 -4.78 1.92 -18.42
C ASP A 42 -3.31 1.55 -18.67
N SER A 43 -3.09 0.37 -19.25
CA SER A 43 -1.74 -0.21 -19.50
C SER A 43 -0.90 -0.50 -18.24
N MET A 44 -1.48 -0.39 -17.05
CA MET A 44 -0.81 -0.65 -15.77
C MET A 44 -1.11 -2.06 -15.25
N GLY A 45 -0.12 -2.70 -14.62
CA GLY A 45 -0.31 -3.99 -13.94
C GLY A 45 -1.16 -3.87 -12.67
N TRP A 46 -1.77 -4.99 -12.23
CA TRP A 46 -2.67 -5.02 -11.09
C TRP A 46 -2.04 -4.48 -9.80
N TRP A 47 -0.85 -4.95 -9.43
CA TRP A 47 -0.14 -4.48 -8.24
C TRP A 47 0.43 -3.06 -8.39
N ASN A 48 0.71 -2.61 -9.61
CA ASN A 48 1.13 -1.24 -9.86
C ASN A 48 0.02 -0.24 -9.51
N ALA A 49 -1.26 -0.61 -9.71
CA ALA A 49 -2.39 0.23 -9.32
C ALA A 49 -2.46 0.43 -7.80
N ALA A 50 -2.09 -0.57 -6.98
CA ALA A 50 -1.98 -0.40 -5.53
C ALA A 50 -0.90 0.64 -5.16
N ASN A 51 0.24 0.63 -5.87
CA ASN A 51 1.30 1.62 -5.67
C ASN A 51 0.88 3.02 -6.13
N ALA A 52 0.10 3.13 -7.20
CA ALA A 52 -0.49 4.39 -7.64
C ALA A 52 -1.43 4.98 -6.57
N ILE A 53 -2.22 4.13 -5.90
CA ILE A 53 -3.05 4.53 -4.75
C ILE A 53 -2.19 5.06 -3.60
N GLU A 54 -1.11 4.36 -3.23
CA GLU A 54 -0.21 4.85 -2.17
C GLU A 54 0.41 6.21 -2.52
N ALA A 55 0.89 6.38 -3.75
CA ALA A 55 1.47 7.64 -4.22
C ALA A 55 0.45 8.80 -4.20
N LEU A 56 -0.81 8.54 -4.55
CA LEU A 56 -1.90 9.52 -4.47
C LEU A 56 -2.21 9.93 -3.02
N ILE A 57 -2.15 8.98 -2.08
CA ILE A 57 -2.35 9.27 -0.65
C ILE A 57 -1.17 10.09 -0.12
N ASP A 58 0.07 9.70 -0.43
CA ASP A 58 1.26 10.42 0.01
C ASP A 58 1.27 11.85 -0.53
N HIS A 59 0.91 12.04 -1.81
CA HIS A 59 0.73 13.36 -2.38
C HIS A 59 -0.35 14.17 -1.66
N ALA A 60 -1.51 13.58 -1.38
CA ALA A 60 -2.60 14.26 -0.69
C ALA A 60 -2.21 14.67 0.75
N LEU A 61 -1.47 13.82 1.47
CA LEU A 61 -0.95 14.13 2.82
C LEU A 61 0.01 15.33 2.81
N VAL A 62 0.84 15.47 1.78
CA VAL A 62 1.82 16.57 1.68
C VAL A 62 1.18 17.86 1.17
N THR A 63 0.26 17.77 0.20
CA THR A 63 -0.23 18.95 -0.54
C THR A 63 -1.60 19.43 -0.12
N GLY A 64 -2.39 18.59 0.56
CA GLY A 64 -3.77 18.86 0.95
C GLY A 64 -4.79 18.75 -0.19
N THR A 65 -4.48 18.02 -1.27
CA THR A 65 -5.35 17.91 -2.44
C THR A 65 -6.51 16.93 -2.29
N ASP A 66 -7.69 17.32 -2.80
CA ASP A 66 -8.97 16.62 -2.59
C ASP A 66 -9.26 15.50 -3.63
N PHE A 67 -8.65 15.55 -4.82
CA PHE A 67 -8.96 14.62 -5.91
C PHE A 67 -8.54 13.16 -5.64
N SER A 68 -7.59 12.92 -4.72
CA SER A 68 -7.17 11.56 -4.36
C SER A 68 -8.33 10.75 -3.76
N ALA A 69 -9.24 11.39 -3.00
CA ALA A 69 -10.31 10.69 -2.30
C ALA A 69 -11.31 10.01 -3.26
N SER A 70 -11.66 10.67 -4.37
CA SER A 70 -12.59 10.12 -5.35
C SER A 70 -11.96 8.97 -6.14
N VAL A 71 -10.68 9.08 -6.52
CA VAL A 71 -9.92 8.02 -7.19
C VAL A 71 -9.83 6.78 -6.29
N ILE A 72 -9.43 6.96 -5.03
CA ILE A 72 -9.30 5.86 -4.06
C ILE A 72 -10.64 5.15 -3.84
N THR A 73 -11.71 5.93 -3.66
CA THR A 73 -13.07 5.38 -3.48
C THR A 73 -13.53 4.62 -4.71
N ASN A 74 -13.38 5.18 -5.91
CA ASN A 74 -13.81 4.51 -7.15
C ASN A 74 -12.98 3.25 -7.41
N THR A 75 -11.65 3.29 -7.22
CA THR A 75 -10.79 2.10 -7.33
C THR A 75 -11.26 1.00 -6.40
N PHE A 76 -11.59 1.35 -5.15
CA PHE A 76 -12.09 0.38 -4.19
C PHE A 76 -13.44 -0.21 -4.61
N GLU A 77 -14.43 0.63 -4.91
CA GLU A 77 -15.80 0.20 -5.22
C GLU A 77 -15.87 -0.67 -6.48
N ARG A 78 -15.05 -0.41 -7.48
CA ARG A 78 -14.99 -1.21 -8.70
C ARG A 78 -14.39 -2.60 -8.49
N ASN A 79 -13.57 -2.77 -7.47
CA ASN A 79 -12.70 -3.95 -7.35
C ASN A 79 -12.88 -4.75 -6.06
N VAL A 80 -13.53 -4.22 -5.02
CA VAL A 80 -13.72 -4.91 -3.72
C VAL A 80 -14.44 -6.25 -3.84
N LYS A 81 -15.25 -6.46 -4.90
CA LYS A 81 -15.92 -7.75 -5.16
C LYS A 81 -14.94 -8.90 -5.39
N SER A 82 -13.77 -8.64 -5.97
CA SER A 82 -12.70 -9.66 -6.11
C SER A 82 -11.89 -9.85 -4.82
N LYS A 83 -12.17 -9.05 -3.78
CA LYS A 83 -11.40 -8.95 -2.53
C LYS A 83 -9.93 -8.54 -2.76
N PHE A 84 -9.64 -8.01 -3.94
CA PHE A 84 -8.28 -7.71 -4.40
C PHE A 84 -7.36 -8.93 -4.47
N PHE A 85 -7.93 -10.14 -4.53
CA PHE A 85 -7.16 -11.37 -4.66
C PHE A 85 -6.54 -11.51 -6.05
N SER A 86 -5.39 -12.16 -6.09
CA SER A 86 -4.63 -12.47 -7.29
C SER A 86 -4.14 -13.91 -7.24
N ASN A 87 -3.55 -14.40 -8.34
CA ASN A 87 -2.79 -15.64 -8.28
C ASN A 87 -1.43 -15.46 -7.59
N TYR A 88 -1.01 -14.21 -7.37
CA TYR A 88 0.28 -13.84 -6.80
C TYR A 88 0.09 -13.20 -5.42
N TYR A 89 0.84 -13.67 -4.43
CA TYR A 89 0.71 -13.19 -3.04
C TYR A 89 1.38 -11.82 -2.84
N ASP A 90 2.38 -11.45 -3.65
CA ASP A 90 2.94 -10.09 -3.64
C ASP A 90 1.93 -9.07 -4.16
N ASP A 91 1.22 -9.36 -5.26
CA ASP A 91 0.13 -8.51 -5.74
C ASP A 91 -0.90 -8.20 -4.64
N GLU A 92 -1.29 -9.21 -3.89
CA GLU A 92 -2.17 -9.09 -2.73
C GLU A 92 -1.54 -8.24 -1.61
N GLY A 93 -0.27 -8.49 -1.28
CA GLY A 93 0.47 -7.72 -0.29
C GLY A 93 0.52 -6.22 -0.59
N TRP A 94 0.73 -5.85 -1.86
CA TRP A 94 0.68 -4.45 -2.29
C TRP A 94 -0.70 -3.81 -2.05
N TRP A 95 -1.78 -4.51 -2.37
CA TRP A 95 -3.14 -4.01 -2.10
C TRP A 95 -3.44 -3.89 -0.60
N ALA A 96 -2.99 -4.84 0.22
CA ALA A 96 -3.16 -4.76 1.66
C ALA A 96 -2.49 -3.50 2.23
N LEU A 97 -1.25 -3.19 1.82
CA LEU A 97 -0.56 -1.97 2.24
C LEU A 97 -1.27 -0.70 1.77
N ALA A 98 -1.74 -0.68 0.51
CA ALA A 98 -2.52 0.44 -0.02
C ALA A 98 -3.80 0.69 0.80
N TRP A 99 -4.52 -0.38 1.19
CA TRP A 99 -5.74 -0.24 1.98
C TRP A 99 -5.50 0.11 3.44
N ILE A 100 -4.39 -0.36 4.04
CA ILE A 100 -3.95 0.11 5.36
C ILE A 100 -3.68 1.62 5.30
N LYS A 101 -2.95 2.10 4.29
CA LYS A 101 -2.66 3.54 4.13
C LYS A 101 -3.94 4.34 3.86
N ALA A 102 -4.87 3.82 3.05
CA ALA A 102 -6.16 4.47 2.82
C ALA A 102 -7.00 4.57 4.10
N TYR A 103 -7.00 3.53 4.93
CA TYR A 103 -7.60 3.58 6.27
C TYR A 103 -6.92 4.65 7.13
N ASP A 104 -5.60 4.71 7.16
CA ASP A 104 -4.87 5.69 7.97
C ASP A 104 -5.24 7.13 7.61
N TRP A 105 -5.38 7.41 6.32
CA TRP A 105 -5.74 8.73 5.81
C TRP A 105 -7.21 9.09 6.00
N THR A 106 -8.12 8.18 5.67
CA THR A 106 -9.58 8.47 5.61
C THR A 106 -10.35 8.08 6.87
N LYS A 107 -9.80 7.16 7.67
CA LYS A 107 -10.47 6.46 8.77
C LYS A 107 -11.70 5.64 8.36
N ASP A 108 -11.91 5.39 7.06
CA ASP A 108 -12.97 4.50 6.59
C ASP A 108 -12.57 3.03 6.84
N LYS A 109 -13.33 2.38 7.73
CA LYS A 109 -13.08 1.00 8.16
C LYS A 109 -13.19 -0.03 7.04
N ARG A 110 -13.82 0.28 5.91
CA ARG A 110 -13.93 -0.65 4.77
C ARG A 110 -12.55 -0.99 4.18
N TYR A 111 -11.62 -0.03 4.19
CA TYR A 111 -10.26 -0.25 3.74
C TYR A 111 -9.49 -1.18 4.68
N LEU A 112 -9.57 -0.92 6.00
CA LEU A 112 -8.93 -1.79 6.99
C LEU A 112 -9.46 -3.24 6.92
N ALA A 113 -10.79 -3.40 6.84
CA ALA A 113 -11.42 -4.72 6.71
C ALA A 113 -10.97 -5.47 5.44
N SER A 114 -10.70 -4.74 4.36
CA SER A 114 -10.17 -5.34 3.12
C SER A 114 -8.71 -5.77 3.29
N ALA A 115 -7.89 -4.98 3.99
CA ALA A 115 -6.52 -5.38 4.33
C ALA A 115 -6.48 -6.62 5.23
N GLU A 116 -7.37 -6.72 6.24
CA GLU A 116 -7.52 -7.90 7.08
C GLU A 116 -7.93 -9.13 6.25
N THR A 117 -8.89 -8.97 5.32
CA THR A 117 -9.32 -10.03 4.39
C THR A 117 -8.18 -10.51 3.49
N ILE A 118 -7.33 -9.60 3.01
CA ILE A 118 -6.18 -9.95 2.19
C ILE A 118 -5.12 -10.68 3.03
N PHE A 119 -4.86 -10.21 4.26
CA PHE A 119 -3.93 -10.87 5.17
C PHE A 119 -4.31 -12.33 5.46
N GLU A 120 -5.61 -12.62 5.66
CA GLU A 120 -6.10 -13.99 5.79
C GLU A 120 -5.75 -14.87 4.58
N ASP A 121 -5.75 -14.31 3.37
CA ASP A 121 -5.33 -15.03 2.17
C ASP A 121 -3.81 -15.20 2.10
N LEU A 122 -3.04 -14.15 2.41
CA LEU A 122 -1.57 -14.22 2.50
C LEU A 122 -1.10 -15.36 3.44
N CYS A 123 -1.78 -15.55 4.58
CA CYS A 123 -1.48 -16.64 5.51
C CYS A 123 -1.55 -18.03 4.86
N LYS A 124 -2.38 -18.23 3.83
CA LYS A 124 -2.50 -19.51 3.09
C LYS A 124 -1.31 -19.79 2.17
N GLY A 125 -0.50 -18.77 1.91
CA GLY A 125 0.75 -18.88 1.16
C GLY A 125 1.88 -19.49 1.96
N TRP A 126 1.80 -19.47 3.29
CA TRP A 126 2.81 -20.06 4.16
C TRP A 126 2.71 -21.59 4.22
N ASP A 127 3.86 -22.26 4.16
CA ASP A 127 4.02 -23.65 4.59
C ASP A 127 5.46 -23.94 5.08
N ASP A 128 5.71 -25.18 5.50
CA ASP A 128 6.99 -25.59 6.09
C ASP A 128 8.08 -25.96 5.06
N VAL A 129 7.80 -25.87 3.75
CA VAL A 129 8.83 -26.06 2.72
C VAL A 129 9.88 -24.95 2.88
N CYS A 130 11.16 -25.29 2.81
CA CYS A 130 12.25 -24.37 3.15
C CYS A 130 12.19 -23.82 4.59
N GLY A 131 11.54 -24.55 5.52
CA GLY A 131 11.45 -24.17 6.93
C GLY A 131 10.48 -23.03 7.23
N GLY A 132 9.64 -22.63 6.26
CA GLY A 132 8.72 -21.50 6.38
C GLY A 132 8.63 -20.67 5.10
N GLY A 133 7.99 -19.51 5.23
CA GLY A 133 7.86 -18.50 4.17
C GLY A 133 6.69 -18.74 3.23
N LEU A 134 6.23 -17.67 2.62
CA LEU A 134 5.18 -17.66 1.61
C LEU A 134 5.71 -18.10 0.25
N TRP A 135 4.93 -18.92 -0.44
CA TRP A 135 5.03 -19.06 -1.89
C TRP A 135 4.74 -17.73 -2.58
N TRP A 136 5.43 -17.44 -3.67
CA TRP A 136 5.15 -16.24 -4.48
C TRP A 136 3.77 -16.31 -5.15
N LYS A 137 3.40 -17.51 -5.63
CA LYS A 137 2.17 -17.76 -6.37
C LYS A 137 1.39 -18.93 -5.78
N LYS A 138 0.06 -18.98 -5.99
CA LYS A 138 -0.80 -20.06 -5.47
C LYS A 138 -0.42 -21.47 -5.98
N ASP A 139 0.31 -21.58 -7.09
CA ASP A 139 0.79 -22.87 -7.64
C ASP A 139 2.05 -23.41 -6.96
N ARG A 140 2.62 -22.69 -5.99
CA ARG A 140 3.67 -23.15 -5.08
C ARG A 140 4.95 -23.62 -5.80
N THR A 141 5.40 -22.82 -6.77
CA THR A 141 6.60 -23.13 -7.58
C THR A 141 7.89 -22.48 -7.06
N TYR A 142 7.80 -21.32 -6.41
CA TYR A 142 8.96 -20.55 -5.95
C TYR A 142 8.61 -19.67 -4.73
N LYS A 143 9.57 -19.50 -3.81
CA LYS A 143 9.50 -18.54 -2.69
C LYS A 143 10.52 -17.42 -2.96
N ALA A 144 10.03 -16.19 -3.16
CA ALA A 144 10.85 -14.99 -3.35
C ALA A 144 10.90 -14.13 -2.07
N ALA A 145 11.72 -13.08 -2.07
CA ALA A 145 11.77 -12.13 -0.95
C ALA A 145 10.51 -11.24 -0.88
N ILE A 146 10.02 -10.77 -2.03
CA ILE A 146 9.03 -9.69 -2.09
C ILE A 146 7.72 -9.98 -1.35
N GLN A 147 7.08 -11.12 -1.58
CA GLN A 147 5.82 -11.46 -0.90
C GLN A 147 5.99 -11.67 0.61
N ASN A 148 7.19 -12.08 1.05
CA ASN A 148 7.51 -12.29 2.46
C ASN A 148 7.75 -10.94 3.16
N GLU A 149 8.47 -10.01 2.53
CA GLU A 149 8.64 -8.63 3.04
C GLU A 149 7.29 -7.89 3.14
N LEU A 150 6.44 -8.06 2.12
CA LEU A 150 5.09 -7.51 2.12
C LEU A 150 4.24 -8.12 3.23
N PHE A 151 4.23 -9.45 3.37
CA PHE A 151 3.48 -10.13 4.43
C PHE A 151 3.94 -9.72 5.83
N LEU A 152 5.25 -9.65 6.07
CA LEU A 152 5.82 -9.13 7.31
C LEU A 152 5.32 -7.71 7.61
N THR A 153 5.37 -6.83 6.61
CA THR A 153 4.96 -5.43 6.74
C THR A 153 3.46 -5.32 6.99
N VAL A 154 2.63 -6.09 6.27
CA VAL A 154 1.17 -6.11 6.45
C VAL A 154 0.81 -6.60 7.86
N ALA A 155 1.42 -7.70 8.32
CA ALA A 155 1.20 -8.24 9.66
C ALA A 155 1.51 -7.19 10.74
N ALA A 156 2.71 -6.59 10.68
CA ALA A 156 3.13 -5.58 11.65
C ALA A 156 2.20 -4.36 11.65
N ARG A 157 1.83 -3.86 10.46
CA ARG A 157 0.95 -2.69 10.35
C ARG A 157 -0.48 -2.98 10.81
N LEU A 158 -1.02 -4.17 10.54
CA LEU A 158 -2.33 -4.55 11.06
C LEU A 158 -2.31 -4.64 12.59
N PHE A 159 -1.25 -5.19 13.19
CA PHE A 159 -1.10 -5.22 14.64
C PHE A 159 -1.15 -3.82 15.26
N GLU A 160 -0.45 -2.83 14.70
CA GLU A 160 -0.46 -1.45 15.20
C GLU A 160 -1.86 -0.81 15.20
N ARG A 161 -2.77 -1.27 14.33
CA ARG A 161 -4.09 -0.66 14.11
C ARG A 161 -5.21 -1.40 14.83
N VAL A 162 -5.11 -2.73 14.92
CA VAL A 162 -6.15 -3.61 15.45
C VAL A 162 -5.80 -4.14 16.85
N ALA A 163 -4.51 -4.25 17.18
CA ALA A 163 -3.99 -4.83 18.42
C ALA A 163 -4.42 -6.31 18.66
N ASP A 164 -4.65 -7.07 17.58
CA ASP A 164 -4.87 -8.52 17.64
C ASP A 164 -3.53 -9.28 17.68
N ALA A 165 -3.36 -10.15 18.68
CA ALA A 165 -2.13 -10.92 18.88
C ALA A 165 -1.76 -11.80 17.68
N THR A 166 -2.74 -12.25 16.90
CA THR A 166 -2.53 -13.07 15.69
C THR A 166 -1.60 -12.37 14.70
N TYR A 167 -1.77 -11.07 14.48
CA TYR A 167 -0.91 -10.30 13.58
C TYR A 167 0.53 -10.21 14.10
N LEU A 168 0.70 -10.05 15.41
CA LEU A 168 2.02 -10.01 16.04
C LEU A 168 2.73 -11.37 15.98
N GLU A 169 1.99 -12.46 16.21
CA GLU A 169 2.49 -13.82 16.09
C GLU A 169 3.00 -14.10 14.67
N TRP A 170 2.24 -13.72 13.64
CA TRP A 170 2.68 -13.83 12.26
C TRP A 170 3.86 -12.93 11.93
N THR A 171 3.91 -11.71 12.49
CA THR A 171 5.06 -10.80 12.32
C THR A 171 6.34 -11.45 12.80
N TYR A 172 6.35 -12.00 14.02
CA TYR A 172 7.53 -12.69 14.55
C TYR A 172 7.86 -13.96 13.79
N LYS A 173 6.85 -14.76 13.44
CA LYS A 173 7.04 -16.00 12.67
C LYS A 173 7.68 -15.75 11.31
N GLU A 174 7.23 -14.73 10.58
CA GLU A 174 7.79 -14.35 9.29
C GLU A 174 9.21 -13.80 9.46
N TRP A 175 9.44 -12.89 10.40
CA TRP A 175 10.78 -12.35 10.67
C TRP A 175 11.79 -13.43 11.04
N ASP A 176 11.40 -14.38 11.90
CA ASP A 176 12.23 -15.52 12.33
C ASP A 176 12.61 -16.46 11.18
N TRP A 177 11.82 -16.49 10.11
CA TRP A 177 12.19 -17.20 8.89
C TRP A 177 13.04 -16.33 7.96
N PHE A 178 12.63 -15.08 7.73
CA PHE A 178 13.23 -14.19 6.74
C PHE A 178 14.67 -13.76 7.07
N GLN A 179 15.02 -13.68 8.37
CA GLN A 179 16.35 -13.25 8.81
C GLN A 179 17.44 -14.33 8.73
N LYS A 180 17.10 -15.57 8.32
CA LYS A 180 18.02 -16.72 8.25
C LYS A 180 18.71 -16.80 6.89
#